data_AF-A0A951WG06-F1
#
_entry.id   AF-A0A951WG06-F1
#
_cell.length_a   1.000
_cell.length_b   1.000
_cell.length_c   1.000
_cell.angle_alpha   90.00
_cell.angle_beta   90.00
_cell.angle_gamma   90.00
#
_symmetry.space_group_name_H-M   'P 1'
#
loop_
_entity.id
_entity.type
_entity.pdbx_description
1 polymer ?
#
loop_
_entity_poly.entity_id
_entity_poly.type
_entity_poly.pdbx_seq_one_letter_code
_entity_poly.pdbx_strand_id
1 'polypeptide(L)' 'SKGSFSVGSKGSFSVGSKEGAHYIVISTAHPAKFYEDVKKAIGAEFQIPPRLAECLDKQKQSQLVDPDYAVFREIIAKSV' A
#
# COMPACT_ATOMS: atom_id res chain seq x y z
N SER A 1 -9.33 -2.48 -23.73
CA SER A 1 -8.33 -2.50 -22.65
C SER A 1 -9.05 -2.57 -21.32
N LYS A 2 -9.01 -3.72 -20.64
CA LYS A 2 -9.61 -3.86 -19.29
C LYS A 2 -8.50 -3.65 -18.27
N GLY A 3 -8.48 -2.50 -17.61
CA GLY A 3 -7.63 -2.28 -16.44
C GLY A 3 -8.31 -2.90 -15.23
N SER A 4 -7.76 -4.01 -14.72
CA SER A 4 -8.18 -4.60 -13.45
C SER A 4 -7.30 -4.06 -12.32
N PHE A 5 -7.89 -3.35 -11.37
CA PHE A 5 -7.21 -2.89 -10.15
C PHE A 5 -7.85 -3.59 -8.94
N SER A 6 -7.05 -4.25 -8.11
CA SER A 6 -7.52 -5.00 -6.96
C SER A 6 -7.29 -4.19 -5.69
N VAL A 7 -8.37 -3.71 -5.07
CA VAL A 7 -8.36 -3.24 -3.67
C VAL A 7 -8.54 -4.46 -2.77
N GLY A 8 -7.92 -4.49 -1.59
CA GLY A 8 -7.84 -5.61 -0.64
C GLY A 8 -9.15 -6.12 -0.02
N SER A 9 -10.23 -6.21 -0.80
CA SER A 9 -11.42 -7.00 -0.52
C SER A 9 -11.69 -7.84 -1.76
N LYS A 10 -12.04 -9.12 -1.61
CA LYS A 10 -12.48 -10.00 -2.70
C LYS A 10 -13.85 -9.55 -3.26
N GLY A 11 -14.00 -8.27 -3.58
CA GLY A 11 -15.18 -7.68 -4.20
C GLY A 11 -14.94 -7.56 -5.69
N SER A 12 -15.63 -8.38 -6.47
CA SER A 12 -15.76 -8.18 -7.91
C SER A 12 -16.40 -6.82 -8.16
N PHE A 13 -15.63 -5.85 -8.67
CA PHE A 13 -16.13 -4.55 -9.06
C PHE A 13 -16.87 -4.67 -10.39
N SER A 14 -18.17 -4.94 -10.32
CA SER A 14 -19.07 -4.93 -11.48
C SER A 14 -19.71 -3.55 -11.61
N VAL A 15 -18.99 -2.60 -12.21
CA VAL A 15 -19.65 -1.40 -12.73
C VAL A 15 -20.39 -1.78 -14.00
N GLY A 16 -21.70 -1.51 -14.02
CA GLY A 16 -22.52 -1.67 -15.22
C GLY A 16 -21.91 -0.84 -16.34
N SER A 17 -21.43 -1.50 -17.38
CA SER A 17 -20.84 -0.83 -18.54
C SER A 17 -21.96 -0.14 -19.32
N LYS A 18 -22.18 1.16 -19.05
CA LYS A 18 -22.92 2.02 -19.98
C LYS A 18 -21.98 2.45 -21.10
N GLU A 19 -22.39 2.15 -22.32
CA GLU A 19 -21.70 2.60 -23.53
C GLU A 19 -21.65 4.14 -23.52
N GLY A 20 -20.45 4.71 -23.70
CA GLY A 20 -20.22 6.16 -23.63
C GLY A 20 -19.90 6.76 -22.25
N ALA A 21 -19.79 5.96 -21.18
CA ALA A 21 -19.40 6.47 -19.86
C ALA A 21 -17.87 6.60 -19.70
N HIS A 22 -17.42 7.69 -19.07
CA HIS A 22 -16.02 7.89 -18.67
C HIS A 22 -15.81 7.52 -17.20
N TYR A 23 -14.71 6.83 -16.90
CA TYR A 23 -14.32 6.45 -15.54
C TYR A 23 -12.97 7.07 -15.18
N ILE A 24 -12.88 7.62 -13.98
CA ILE A 24 -11.64 8.09 -13.38
C ILE A 24 -11.32 7.14 -12.23
N VAL A 25 -10.14 6.53 -12.28
CA VAL A 25 -9.64 5.66 -11.21
C VAL A 25 -8.46 6.36 -10.54
N ILE A 26 -8.58 6.59 -9.24
CA ILE A 26 -7.52 7.22 -8.44
C ILE A 26 -6.68 6.11 -7.81
N SER A 27 -5.39 6.07 -8.17
CA SER A 27 -4.43 5.18 -7.49
C SER A 27 -3.96 5.83 -6.20
N THR A 28 -4.39 5.29 -5.06
CA THR A 28 -4.07 5.82 -3.71
C THR A 28 -2.66 5.49 -3.24
N ALA A 29 -1.97 4.59 -3.94
CA ALA A 29 -0.58 4.23 -3.68
C ALA A 29 0.16 3.84 -4.96
N HIS A 30 1.49 3.88 -4.92
CA HIS A 30 2.34 3.32 -5.96
C HIS A 30 2.44 1.78 -5.78
N PRO A 31 2.43 0.97 -6.86
CA PRO A 31 2.49 -0.49 -6.78
C PRO A 31 3.68 -1.03 -5.97
N ALA A 32 4.82 -0.34 -6.04
CA ALA A 32 6.02 -0.70 -5.28
C ALA A 32 5.83 -0.71 -3.75
N LYS A 33 4.78 -0.05 -3.22
CA LYS A 33 4.42 -0.13 -1.79
C LYS A 33 3.94 -1.54 -1.37
N PHE A 34 3.48 -2.34 -2.33
CA PHE A 34 2.97 -3.70 -2.15
C PHE A 34 3.70 -4.67 -3.09
N TYR A 35 5.03 -4.55 -3.17
CA TYR A 35 5.86 -5.22 -4.17
C TYR A 35 5.58 -6.72 -4.31
N GLU A 36 5.55 -7.47 -3.21
CA GLU A 36 5.32 -8.92 -3.22
C GLU A 36 3.93 -9.31 -3.73
N ASP A 37 2.89 -8.57 -3.34
CA ASP A 37 1.52 -8.84 -3.76
C ASP A 37 1.34 -8.53 -5.25
N VAL A 38 1.93 -7.43 -5.71
CA VAL A 38 1.91 -7.02 -7.12
C VAL A 38 2.69 -8.01 -7.97
N LYS A 39 3.90 -8.40 -7.56
CA LYS A 39 4.74 -9.41 -8.26
C LYS A 39 4.00 -10.73 -8.44
N LYS A 40 3.30 -11.20 -7.39
CA LYS A 40 2.45 -12.41 -7.48
C LYS A 40 1.27 -12.24 -8.43
N ALA A 41 0.61 -11.08 -8.40
CA ALA A 41 -0.56 -10.83 -9.23
C ALA A 41 -0.23 -10.71 -10.72
N ILE A 42 0.91 -10.10 -11.07
CA ILE A 42 1.34 -9.91 -12.47
C ILE A 42 2.24 -11.05 -12.98
N GLY A 43 2.78 -11.87 -12.08
CA GLY A 43 3.69 -12.97 -12.41
C GLY A 43 5.09 -12.52 -12.87
N ALA A 44 5.46 -11.27 -12.58
CA ALA A 44 6.70 -10.65 -13.05
C ALA A 44 7.27 -9.68 -12.03
N GLU A 45 8.59 -9.47 -12.09
CA GLU A 45 9.28 -8.44 -11.33
C GLU A 45 9.16 -7.08 -12.02
N PHE A 46 9.25 -5.99 -11.25
CA PHE A 46 9.23 -4.63 -11.78
C PHE A 46 10.23 -3.77 -11.02
N GLN A 47 10.69 -2.69 -11.64
CA GLN A 47 11.68 -1.82 -11.03
C GLN A 47 11.04 -0.95 -9.93
N ILE A 48 11.69 -0.93 -8.76
CA ILE A 48 11.32 -0.03 -7.67
C ILE A 48 11.86 1.37 -7.99
N PRO A 49 11.05 2.44 -7.84
CA PRO A 49 11.54 3.80 -8.03
C PRO A 49 12.74 4.11 -7.11
N PRO A 50 13.80 4.78 -7.59
CA PRO A 50 15.03 5.00 -6.81
C PRO A 50 14.79 5.61 -5.43
N ARG A 51 13.93 6.63 -5.33
CA ARG A 51 13.57 7.28 -4.06
C ARG A 51 12.94 6.33 -3.03
N LEU A 52 12.22 5.31 -3.49
CA LEU A 52 11.61 4.32 -2.60
C LEU A 52 12.63 3.25 -2.21
N ALA A 53 13.48 2.83 -3.14
CA ALA A 53 14.59 1.90 -2.86
C ALA A 53 15.51 2.47 -1.76
N GLU A 54 15.91 3.75 -1.89
CA GLU A 54 16.70 4.45 -0.87
C GLU A 54 16.03 4.48 0.52
N CYS A 55 14.69 4.44 0.58
CA CYS A 55 13.96 4.40 1.85
C CYS A 55 13.87 2.98 2.42
N LEU A 56 13.79 1.95 1.55
CA LEU A 56 13.70 0.55 1.96
C LEU A 56 15.02 0.02 2.51
N ASP A 57 16.15 0.55 2.02
CA ASP A 57 17.49 0.16 2.46
C ASP A 57 17.90 0.78 3.82
N LYS A 58 17.10 1.71 4.37
CA LYS A 58 17.39 2.35 5.65
C LYS A 58 17.11 1.42 6.82
N GLN A 59 17.94 1.53 7.86
CA GLN A 59 17.69 0.82 9.11
C GLN A 59 16.36 1.25 9.72
N LYS A 60 15.49 0.27 9.97
CA LYS A 60 14.21 0.49 10.63
C LYS A 60 14.43 0.94 12.07
N GLN A 61 13.93 2.13 12.40
CA GLN A 61 13.83 2.62 13.77
C GLN A 61 12.37 2.54 14.22
N SER A 62 12.04 1.46 14.94
CA SER A 62 10.70 1.25 15.50
C SER A 62 10.81 0.65 16.88
N GLN A 63 10.10 1.21 17.85
CA GLN A 63 9.93 0.63 19.18
C GLN A 63 8.63 -0.18 19.19
N LEU A 64 8.69 -1.41 19.70
CA LEU A 64 7.50 -2.22 19.92
C LEU A 64 6.80 -1.70 21.17
N VAL A 65 5.48 -1.50 21.10
CA VAL A 65 4.67 -1.02 22.22
C VAL A 65 3.48 -1.95 22.39
N ASP A 66 3.21 -2.34 23.64
CA ASP A 66 2.03 -3.13 23.97
C ASP A 66 0.75 -2.33 23.66
N PRO A 67 -0.38 -3.01 23.35
CA PRO A 67 -1.66 -2.37 23.09
C PRO A 67 -2.32 -1.84 24.38
N ASP A 68 -1.54 -1.17 25.22
CA ASP A 68 -1.96 -0.54 26.47
C ASP A 68 -1.75 0.98 26.38
N TYR A 69 -2.82 1.72 26.69
CA TYR A 69 -2.81 3.18 26.57
C TYR A 69 -1.89 3.86 27.58
N ALA A 70 -1.80 3.35 28.82
CA ALA A 70 -0.95 3.92 29.84
C ALA A 70 0.53 3.76 29.44
N VAL A 71 0.91 2.56 28.98
CA VAL A 71 2.26 2.28 28.47
C VAL A 71 2.58 3.17 27.27
N PHE A 72 1.68 3.30 26.31
CA PHE A 72 1.88 4.15 25.13
C PHE A 72 2.06 5.64 25.50
N ARG A 73 1.23 6.17 26.42
CA ARG A 73 1.33 7.56 26.89
C ARG A 73 2.67 7.84 27.55
N GLU A 74 3.15 6.93 28.39
CA GLU A 74 4.45 7.09 29.05
C GLU A 74 5.60 7.12 28.06
N ILE A 75 5.58 6.25 27.05
CA ILE A 75 6.64 6.18 26.03
C ILE A 75 6.71 7.49 25.24
N ILE A 76 5.56 8.05 24.84
CA ILE A 76 5.53 9.34 24.14
C ILE A 76 6.06 10.46 25.06
N ALA A 77 5.60 10.52 26.30
CA ALA A 77 6.01 11.58 27.23
C ALA A 77 7.51 11.56 27.59
N LYS A 78 8.15 10.38 27.53
CA LYS A 78 9.60 10.20 27.76
C LYS A 78 10.46 10.44 26.52
N SER A 79 9.85 10.49 25.33
CA SER A 79 10.56 10.57 24.03
C SER A 79 10.65 11.99 23.45
N VAL A 80 10.31 13.01 24.25
CA VAL A 80 10.46 14.45 23.96
C VAL A 80 11.70 14.98 24.68
#